data_AF-A0A2R6NRJ3-F1
#
_entry.id   AF-A0A2R6NRJ3-F1
#
_cell.length_a   1.000
_cell.length_b   1.000
_cell.length_c   1.000
_cell.angle_alpha   90.00
_cell.angle_beta   90.00
_cell.angle_gamma   90.00
#
_symmetry.space_group_name_H-M   'P 1'
#
loop_
_entity.id
_entity.type
_entity.pdbx_description
1 polymer ?
#
loop_
_entity_poly.entity_id
_entity_poly.type
_entity_poly.pdbx_seq_one_letter_code
_entity_poly.pdbx_strand_id
1 'polypeptide(L)'
;MGTITVRRRRARNLIENDRAGSLVQIALDLLRNQELAHHTDPITAPQPYLSSLQLRDLILQDEHSIRARSRLWERVERVVESNSNVRTNLEEVEGGDEMRVWRWVGSNAGTALSPGRTPARAYPHKTEQPDELAT
;
A
#
# COMPACT_ATOMS: atom_id res chain seq x y z
N MET A 1 -41.35 22.41 10.72
CA MET A 1 -40.18 22.27 11.64
C MET A 1 -39.21 21.19 11.12
N GLY A 2 -38.41 21.46 10.07
CA GLY A 2 -37.61 20.40 9.42
C GLY A 2 -36.27 20.81 8.78
N THR A 3 -35.87 22.08 8.87
CA THR A 3 -34.72 22.61 8.13
C THR A 3 -33.42 22.70 8.95
N ILE A 4 -33.50 22.62 10.28
CA ILE A 4 -32.36 22.82 11.19
C ILE A 4 -31.49 21.54 11.32
N THR A 5 -32.08 20.35 11.22
CA THR A 5 -31.38 19.07 11.37
C THR A 5 -30.50 18.72 10.16
N VAL A 6 -30.92 19.07 8.94
CA VAL A 6 -30.19 18.78 7.69
C VAL A 6 -28.86 19.55 7.63
N ARG A 7 -28.86 20.82 8.04
CA ARG A 7 -27.65 21.67 8.04
C ARG A 7 -26.58 21.14 8.99
N ARG A 8 -26.97 20.70 10.19
CA ARG A 8 -26.05 20.15 11.20
C ARG A 8 -25.39 18.85 10.76
N ARG A 9 -26.11 18.01 10.00
CA ARG A 9 -25.58 16.75 9.45
C ARG A 9 -24.53 16.99 8.37
N ARG A 10 -24.77 17.97 7.48
CA ARG A 10 -23.82 18.33 6.41
C ARG A 10 -22.50 18.88 6.96
N ALA A 11 -22.55 19.80 7.92
CA ALA A 11 -21.33 20.36 8.53
C ALA A 11 -20.46 19.28 9.21
N ARG A 12 -21.09 18.34 9.93
CA ARG A 12 -20.36 17.19 10.54
C ARG A 12 -19.72 16.29 9.48
N ASN A 13 -20.43 15.99 8.40
CA ASN A 13 -19.88 15.19 7.31
C ASN A 13 -18.68 15.85 6.64
N LEU A 14 -18.68 17.18 6.49
CA LEU A 14 -17.55 17.92 5.91
C LEU A 14 -16.30 17.82 6.80
N ILE A 15 -16.44 18.04 8.11
CA ILE A 15 -15.33 17.91 9.07
C ILE A 15 -14.77 16.48 9.06
N GLU A 16 -15.66 15.48 9.03
CA GLU A 16 -15.23 14.07 8.99
C GLU A 16 -14.57 13.71 7.66
N ASN A 17 -14.97 14.33 6.55
CA ASN A 17 -14.34 14.12 5.24
C ASN A 17 -12.96 14.78 5.15
N ASP A 18 -12.81 15.99 5.68
CA ASP A 18 -11.53 16.68 5.78
C ASP A 18 -10.53 15.88 6.63
N ARG A 19 -11.00 15.38 7.77
CA ARG A 19 -10.20 14.50 8.63
C ARG A 19 -9.81 13.20 7.93
N ALA A 20 -10.75 12.56 7.23
CA ALA A 20 -10.43 11.37 6.44
C ALA A 20 -9.41 11.67 5.34
N GLY A 21 -9.53 12.80 4.65
CA GLY A 21 -8.55 13.25 3.66
C GLY A 21 -7.14 13.42 4.23
N SER A 22 -7.04 14.04 5.41
CA SER A 22 -5.75 14.18 6.12
C SER A 22 -5.15 12.82 6.50
N LEU A 23 -5.97 11.91 7.02
CA LEU A 23 -5.54 10.54 7.36
C LEU A 23 -5.09 9.74 6.13
N VAL A 24 -5.75 9.93 4.98
CA VAL A 24 -5.32 9.33 3.71
C VAL A 24 -3.93 9.81 3.32
N GLN A 25 -3.64 11.11 3.41
CA GLN A 25 -2.31 11.63 3.07
C GLN A 25 -1.23 11.00 3.96
N ILE A 26 -1.48 10.94 5.26
CA ILE A 26 -0.58 10.29 6.23
C ILE A 26 -0.36 8.82 5.85
N ALA A 27 -1.42 8.07 5.56
CA ALA A 27 -1.31 6.66 5.18
C ALA A 27 -0.49 6.45 3.89
N LEU A 28 -0.68 7.30 2.87
CA LEU A 28 0.07 7.22 1.62
C LEU A 28 1.56 7.58 1.82
N ASP A 29 1.86 8.57 2.65
CA ASP A 29 3.24 8.93 2.97
C ASP A 29 3.94 7.83 3.78
N LEU A 30 3.24 7.18 4.72
CA LEU A 30 3.77 6.02 5.44
C LEU A 30 4.09 4.85 4.51
N LEU A 31 3.20 4.53 3.57
CA LEU A 31 3.44 3.49 2.56
C LEU A 31 4.64 3.81 1.67
N ARG A 32 4.76 5.07 1.23
CA ARG A 32 5.91 5.53 0.45
C ARG A 32 7.20 5.42 1.27
N ASN A 33 7.18 5.85 2.53
CA ASN A 33 8.34 5.80 3.41
C ASN A 33 8.75 4.35 3.72
N GLN A 34 7.79 3.43 3.85
CA GLN A 34 8.08 2.01 4.03
C GLN A 34 8.83 1.43 2.81
N GLU A 35 8.35 1.72 1.60
CA GLU A 35 9.03 1.27 0.37
C GLU A 35 10.44 1.88 0.26
N LEU A 36 10.61 3.16 0.61
CA LEU A 36 11.92 3.82 0.63
C LEU A 36 12.85 3.22 1.68
N ALA A 37 12.35 2.92 2.88
CA ALA A 37 13.13 2.31 3.96
C ALA A 37 13.59 0.90 3.54
N HIS A 38 12.69 0.09 3.00
CA HIS A 38 13.02 -1.24 2.48
C HIS A 38 14.07 -1.19 1.37
N HIS A 39 13.96 -0.22 0.45
CA HIS A 39 14.93 -0.03 -0.62
C HIS A 39 16.30 0.46 -0.11
N THR A 40 16.33 1.27 0.95
CA THR A 40 17.56 1.85 1.50
C THR A 40 18.30 0.87 2.39
N ASP A 41 17.58 0.13 3.24
CA ASP A 41 18.14 -0.85 4.15
C ASP A 41 17.17 -2.04 4.34
N PRO A 42 17.28 -3.08 3.50
CA PRO A 42 16.42 -4.25 3.59
C PRO A 42 16.71 -5.13 4.82
N ILE A 43 17.79 -4.88 5.58
CA ILE A 43 18.08 -5.62 6.81
C ILE A 43 17.19 -5.11 7.94
N THR A 44 17.06 -3.79 8.08
CA THR A 44 16.23 -3.19 9.14
C THR A 44 14.76 -3.06 8.76
N ALA A 45 14.46 -2.91 7.47
CA ALA A 45 13.10 -2.88 6.93
C ALA A 45 12.92 -4.01 5.91
N PRO A 46 12.73 -5.27 6.34
CA PRO A 46 12.70 -6.42 5.43
C PRO A 46 11.46 -6.49 4.54
N GLN A 47 10.37 -5.81 4.91
CA GLN A 47 9.09 -5.87 4.20
C GLN A 47 8.80 -4.53 3.50
N PRO A 48 8.50 -4.53 2.19
CA PRO A 48 8.12 -3.32 1.45
C PRO A 48 6.65 -2.92 1.63
N TYR A 49 5.95 -3.48 2.60
CA TYR A 49 4.51 -3.28 2.78
C TYR A 49 4.19 -3.00 4.24
N LEU A 50 3.00 -2.46 4.47
CA LEU A 50 2.38 -2.36 5.79
C LEU A 50 1.03 -3.07 5.75
N SER A 51 0.66 -3.70 6.86
CA SER A 51 -0.68 -4.27 6.95
C SER A 51 -1.73 -3.18 7.11
N SER A 52 -2.91 -3.44 6.56
CA SER A 52 -4.09 -2.60 6.73
C SER A 52 -4.39 -2.36 8.22
N LEU A 53 -4.20 -3.40 9.04
CA LEU A 53 -4.36 -3.34 10.49
C LEU A 53 -3.33 -2.41 11.15
N GLN A 54 -2.04 -2.58 10.83
CA GLN A 54 -0.95 -1.74 11.36
C GLN A 54 -1.16 -0.27 11.01
N LEU A 55 -1.51 0.04 9.76
CA LEU A 55 -1.78 1.42 9.32
C LEU A 55 -2.96 2.02 10.07
N ARG A 56 -4.07 1.28 10.20
CA ARG A 56 -5.23 1.73 10.98
C ARG A 56 -4.85 2.04 12.42
N ASP A 57 -4.07 1.17 13.02
CA ASP A 57 -3.66 1.30 14.41
C ASP A 57 -2.68 2.46 14.60
N LEU A 58 -1.80 2.73 13.63
CA LEU A 58 -0.86 3.85 13.62
C LEU A 58 -1.51 5.22 13.37
N ILE A 59 -2.38 5.36 12.36
CA ILE A 59 -2.91 6.69 11.98
C ILE A 59 -4.11 7.13 12.84
N LEU A 60 -4.76 6.20 13.55
CA LEU A 60 -5.93 6.47 14.40
C LEU A 60 -5.61 6.38 15.90
N GLN A 61 -4.34 6.51 16.31
CA GLN A 61 -3.92 6.43 17.72
C GLN A 61 -4.68 7.41 18.62
N ASP A 62 -4.94 8.62 18.13
CA ASP A 62 -5.65 9.67 18.87
C ASP A 62 -7.19 9.55 18.81
N GLU A 63 -7.74 8.56 18.11
CA GLU A 63 -9.19 8.35 18.03
C GLU A 63 -9.68 7.29 19.03
N HIS A 64 -10.28 7.76 20.12
CA HIS A 64 -10.79 6.90 21.18
C HIS A 64 -12.23 6.42 20.96
N SER A 65 -12.99 7.02 20.04
CA SER A 65 -14.33 6.55 19.72
C SER A 65 -14.27 5.40 18.73
N ILE A 66 -14.60 4.18 19.19
CA ILE A 66 -14.68 2.98 18.35
C ILE A 66 -15.53 3.22 17.10
N ARG A 67 -16.69 3.89 17.27
CA ARG A 67 -17.59 4.20 16.15
C ARG A 67 -16.98 5.19 15.15
N ALA A 68 -16.27 6.21 15.62
CA ALA A 68 -15.61 7.16 14.72
C ALA A 68 -14.41 6.50 14.02
N ARG A 69 -13.65 5.68 14.74
CA ARG A 69 -12.51 4.90 14.25
C ARG A 69 -12.93 4.03 13.06
N SER A 70 -13.99 3.23 13.19
CA SER A 70 -14.51 2.41 12.08
C SER A 70 -14.92 3.25 10.87
N ARG A 71 -15.68 4.33 11.07
CA ARG A 71 -16.17 5.18 9.98
C ARG A 71 -15.06 5.92 9.23
N LEU A 72 -14.08 6.45 9.96
CA LEU A 72 -12.91 7.09 9.37
C LEU A 72 -12.08 6.07 8.60
N TRP A 73 -11.84 4.90 9.21
CA TRP A 73 -11.07 3.85 8.58
C TRP A 73 -11.69 3.36 7.27
N GLU A 74 -13.00 3.09 7.24
CA GLU A 74 -13.70 2.67 6.01
C GLU A 74 -13.49 3.66 4.85
N ARG A 75 -13.44 4.97 5.14
CA ARG A 75 -13.18 6.00 4.13
C ARG A 75 -11.72 6.01 3.68
N VAL A 76 -10.79 5.92 4.63
CA VAL A 76 -9.35 5.88 4.34
C VAL A 76 -9.03 4.66 3.50
N GLU A 77 -9.48 3.47 3.93
CA GLU A 77 -9.32 2.19 3.22
C GLU A 77 -9.79 2.30 1.77
N ARG A 78 -11.00 2.78 1.56
CA ARG A 78 -11.55 2.94 0.20
C ARG A 78 -10.69 3.83 -0.69
N VAL A 79 -10.20 4.96 -0.15
CA VAL A 79 -9.40 5.90 -0.94
C VAL A 79 -8.00 5.34 -1.21
N VAL A 80 -7.36 4.73 -0.22
CA VAL A 80 -6.03 4.13 -0.34
C VAL A 80 -6.04 2.99 -1.36
N GLU A 81 -7.03 2.09 -1.33
CA GLU A 81 -7.14 0.98 -2.27
C GLU A 81 -7.47 1.43 -3.70
N SER A 82 -8.12 2.59 -3.87
CA SER A 82 -8.36 3.18 -5.19
C SER A 82 -7.14 3.94 -5.74
N ASN A 83 -6.10 4.13 -4.93
CA ASN A 83 -4.89 4.83 -5.38
C ASN A 83 -4.06 3.94 -6.31
N SER A 84 -3.79 4.42 -7.52
CA SER A 84 -3.01 3.68 -8.53
C SER A 84 -1.58 3.35 -8.11
N ASN A 85 -1.03 4.07 -7.14
CA ASN A 85 0.32 3.84 -6.60
C ASN A 85 0.33 2.85 -5.45
N VAL A 86 -0.81 2.28 -5.07
CA VAL A 86 -0.92 1.31 -3.99
C VAL A 86 -1.32 -0.04 -4.56
N ARG A 87 -0.56 -1.08 -4.19
CA ARG A 87 -0.89 -2.47 -4.49
C ARG A 87 -1.41 -3.15 -3.23
N THR A 88 -2.59 -3.73 -3.33
CA THR A 88 -3.18 -4.57 -2.27
C THR A 88 -2.83 -6.04 -2.51
N ASN A 89 -2.39 -6.72 -1.44
CA ASN A 89 -2.17 -8.17 -1.44
C ASN A 89 -2.67 -8.79 -0.12
N LEU A 90 -2.76 -10.12 -0.09
CA LEU A 90 -2.83 -10.90 1.14
C LEU A 90 -1.44 -11.51 1.39
N GLU A 91 -0.94 -11.36 2.60
CA GLU A 91 0.33 -11.96 3.03
C GLU A 91 0.08 -12.81 4.27
N GLU A 92 0.75 -13.97 4.31
CA GLU A 92 0.76 -14.84 5.48
C GLU A 92 1.68 -14.24 6.55
N VAL A 93 1.14 -14.00 7.75
CA VAL A 93 1.95 -13.61 8.91
C VAL A 93 2.44 -14.83 9.68
N GLU A 94 3.46 -14.60 10.49
CA GLU A 94 3.98 -15.57 11.44
C GLU A 94 2.86 -16.09 12.36
N GLY A 95 2.44 -17.34 12.12
CA GLY A 95 1.24 -17.94 12.73
C GLY A 95 0.26 -18.56 11.73
N GLY A 96 0.44 -18.32 10.42
CA GLY A 96 -0.38 -18.91 9.36
C GLY A 96 -1.67 -18.15 9.05
N ASP A 97 -1.91 -17.02 9.73
CA ASP A 97 -3.03 -16.14 9.42
C ASP A 97 -2.70 -15.27 8.19
N GLU A 98 -3.66 -15.07 7.30
CA GLU A 98 -3.52 -14.16 6.17
C GLU A 98 -3.98 -12.75 6.57
N MET A 99 -3.19 -11.73 6.23
CA MET A 99 -3.56 -10.33 6.44
C MET A 99 -3.47 -9.51 5.16
N ARG A 100 -4.39 -8.55 5.04
CA ARG A 100 -4.35 -7.57 3.97
C ARG A 100 -3.18 -6.62 4.18
N VAL A 101 -2.33 -6.54 3.17
CA VAL A 101 -1.19 -5.62 3.13
C VAL A 101 -1.32 -4.66 1.95
N TRP A 102 -0.72 -3.48 2.13
CA TRP A 102 -0.60 -2.47 1.10
C TRP A 102 0.86 -2.14 0.88
N ARG A 103 1.25 -2.05 -0.39
CA ARG A 103 2.59 -1.68 -0.85
C ARG A 103 2.51 -0.47 -1.74
N TRP A 104 3.46 0.46 -1.58
CA TRP A 104 3.64 1.52 -2.56
C TRP A 104 4.36 0.99 -3.81
N VAL A 105 3.75 1.17 -4.98
CA VAL A 105 4.29 0.73 -6.29
C VAL A 105 4.50 1.88 -7.28
N GLY A 106 4.17 3.11 -6.89
CA GLY A 106 4.41 4.29 -7.73
C GLY A 106 5.89 4.60 -7.84
N SER A 107 6.35 5.05 -9.02
CA SER A 107 7.72 5.49 -9.22
C SER A 107 8.07 6.60 -8.25
N ASN A 108 8.90 6.29 -7.26
CA ASN A 108 9.69 7.29 -6.58
C ASN A 108 10.56 7.95 -7.67
N ALA A 109 10.60 9.29 -7.73
CA ALA A 109 11.35 10.04 -8.75
C ALA A 109 12.90 9.85 -8.65
N GLY A 110 13.35 8.73 -8.08
CA GLY A 110 14.72 8.24 -8.03
C GLY A 110 14.95 6.94 -8.81
N THR A 111 13.94 6.32 -9.43
CA THR A 111 14.21 5.41 -10.57
C THR A 111 14.59 6.28 -11.76
N ALA A 112 15.82 6.80 -11.74
CA ALA A 112 16.50 7.26 -12.93
C ALA A 112 16.40 6.14 -13.97
N LEU A 113 15.80 6.47 -15.11
CA LEU A 113 16.10 5.92 -16.43
C LEU A 113 16.85 4.58 -16.39
N SER A 114 16.13 3.47 -16.44
CA SER A 114 16.68 2.24 -17.02
C SER A 114 16.33 2.24 -18.52
N PRO A 115 17.19 2.76 -19.42
CA PRO A 115 17.07 2.48 -20.85
C PRO A 115 17.58 1.05 -21.06
N GLY A 116 16.79 0.04 -20.73
CA GLY A 116 17.31 -1.33 -20.71
C GLY A 116 16.33 -2.48 -20.63
N ARG A 117 15.01 -2.24 -20.73
CA ARG A 117 14.05 -3.34 -20.86
C ARG A 117 13.49 -3.42 -22.28
N THR A 118 14.35 -3.81 -23.22
CA THR A 118 13.87 -4.56 -24.38
C THR A 118 13.22 -5.85 -23.85
N PRO A 119 11.96 -6.16 -24.19
CA PRO A 119 11.40 -7.47 -23.88
C PRO A 119 12.15 -8.50 -24.73
N ALA A 120 13.18 -9.11 -24.17
CA ALA A 120 13.86 -10.25 -24.77
C ALA A 120 12.88 -11.44 -24.82
N ARG A 121 12.14 -11.48 -25.92
CA ARG A 121 11.78 -12.64 -26.73
C ARG A 121 12.12 -14.01 -26.11
N ALA A 122 11.05 -14.75 -25.78
CA ALA A 122 10.84 -16.19 -25.89
C ALA A 122 12.01 -17.18 -25.71
N TYR A 123 11.85 -18.08 -24.72
CA TYR A 123 12.50 -19.38 -24.49
C TYR A 123 12.69 -20.27 -25.75
N PRO A 124 13.38 -21.44 -25.69
CA PRO A 124 14.27 -22.02 -24.67
C PRO A 124 15.65 -22.47 -25.23
N HIS A 125 16.63 -22.76 -24.37
CA HIS A 125 17.83 -23.51 -24.77
C HIS A 125 17.55 -25.01 -24.69
N LYS A 126 17.77 -25.70 -25.82
CA LYS A 126 17.77 -27.15 -25.97
C LYS A 126 19.13 -27.65 -25.47
N THR A 127 19.14 -28.56 -24.49
CA THR A 127 20.37 -29.22 -24.04
C THR A 127 20.82 -30.18 -25.13
N GLU A 128 21.92 -29.86 -25.82
CA GLU A 128 22.62 -30.77 -26.73
C GLU A 128 23.85 -31.31 -26.00
N GLN A 129 23.91 -32.65 -25.86
CA GLN A 129 25.05 -33.40 -25.32
C GLN A 129 26.30 -33.18 -26.20
N PRO A 130 27.51 -33.18 -25.64
CA PRO A 130 28.73 -33.15 -26.45
C PRO A 130 29.07 -34.57 -26.93
N ASP A 131 29.07 -34.76 -28.26
CA ASP A 131 29.88 -35.79 -28.91
C ASP A 131 31.30 -35.23 -29.05
N GLU A 132 32.24 -35.72 -28.23
CA GLU A 132 33.67 -35.57 -28.50
C GLU A 132 34.13 -36.59 -29.55
N LEU A 133 35.01 -36.10 -30.41
CA LEU A 133 35.36 -36.64 -31.72
C LEU A 133 36.40 -37.78 -31.68
N ALA A 134 36.15 -38.78 -32.53
CA ALA A 134 37.08 -39.59 -33.34
C ALA A 134 38.56 -39.74 -32.92
N THR A 135 38.98 -41.00 -32.71
CA THR A 135 40.02 -41.69 -33.52
C THR A 135 40.05 -43.18 -33.19
#